data_AF-A0A4P7KS02-F1
#
_entry.id   AF-A0A4P7KS02-F1
#
_cell.length_a   1.000
_cell.length_b   1.000
_cell.length_c   1.000
_cell.angle_alpha   90.00
_cell.angle_beta   90.00
_cell.angle_gamma   90.00
#
_symmetry.space_group_name_H-M   'P 1'
#
loop_
_entity.id
_entity.type
_entity.pdbx_description
1 polymer ?
#
loop_
_entity_poly.entity_id
_entity_poly.type
_entity_poly.pdbx_seq_one_letter_code
_entity_poly.pdbx_strand_id
1 'polypeptide(L)'
;MPLNTDLRAHNLELDIEIANAKVGPWLQRVAHQRIHGTTLEKPADRLAKEVKSLLPLPARVCQSIPQTNTLNIPIVPPLESVSLQHSISVYEALLGGEHVIA
;
A
#
# COMPACT_ATOMS: atom_id res chain seq x y z
N MET A 1 6.77 11.84 -23.52
CA MET A 1 8.14 11.98 -22.99
C MET A 1 8.11 11.80 -21.47
N PRO A 2 9.16 11.24 -20.85
CA PRO A 2 9.28 11.24 -19.39
C PRO A 2 9.37 12.66 -18.83
N LEU A 3 8.77 12.91 -17.66
CA LEU A 3 8.72 14.25 -17.04
C LEU A 3 10.12 14.90 -16.89
N ASN A 4 11.12 14.11 -16.51
CA ASN A 4 12.49 14.61 -16.37
C ASN A 4 13.06 15.08 -17.72
N THR A 5 12.74 14.40 -18.82
CA THR A 5 13.16 14.81 -20.17
C THR A 5 12.54 16.15 -20.56
N ASP A 6 11.25 16.34 -20.27
CA ASP A 6 10.53 17.59 -20.55
C ASP A 6 11.10 18.76 -19.72
N LEU A 7 11.42 18.54 -18.45
CA LEU A 7 12.01 19.56 -17.58
C LEU A 7 13.41 19.97 -18.06
N ARG A 8 14.25 19.01 -18.45
CA ARG A 8 15.59 19.28 -18.98
C ARG A 8 15.57 20.12 -20.25
N ALA A 9 14.55 19.94 -21.10
CA ALA A 9 14.35 20.77 -22.29
C ALA A 9 14.07 22.25 -21.96
N HIS A 10 13.63 22.53 -20.72
CA HIS A 10 13.40 23.86 -20.18
C HIS A 10 14.48 24.31 -19.19
N ASN A 11 15.64 23.63 -19.16
CA ASN A 11 16.73 23.90 -18.21
C ASN A 11 16.30 23.81 -16.73
N LEU A 12 15.29 22.99 -16.43
CA LEU A 12 14.83 22.71 -15.07
C LEU A 12 15.28 21.32 -14.62
N GLU A 13 15.56 21.18 -13.32
CA GLU A 13 15.84 19.91 -12.65
C GLU A 13 14.58 19.39 -11.96
N LEU A 14 14.42 18.07 -11.87
CA LEU A 14 13.28 17.46 -11.18
C LEU A 14 13.54 17.43 -9.67
N ASP A 15 12.85 18.29 -8.93
CA ASP A 15 12.81 18.26 -7.46
C ASP A 15 11.48 17.68 -6.93
N ILE A 16 11.39 17.58 -5.59
CA ILE A 16 10.22 17.05 -4.88
C ILE A 16 8.98 17.93 -5.10
N GLU A 17 9.14 19.25 -5.13
CA GLU A 17 8.03 20.20 -5.28
C GLU A 17 7.41 20.12 -6.67
N ILE A 18 8.26 20.11 -7.71
CA ILE A 18 7.87 19.96 -9.11
C ILE A 18 7.21 18.60 -9.33
N ALA A 19 7.78 17.53 -8.76
CA ALA A 19 7.20 16.19 -8.85
C ALA A 19 5.77 16.18 -8.27
N ASN A 20 5.60 16.70 -7.05
CA ASN A 20 4.30 16.80 -6.39
C ASN A 20 3.31 17.65 -7.18
N ALA A 21 3.75 18.79 -7.72
CA ALA A 21 2.91 19.68 -8.53
C ALA A 21 2.40 19.01 -9.81
N LYS A 22 3.14 18.04 -10.38
CA LYS A 22 2.73 17.32 -11.60
C LYS A 22 1.73 16.20 -11.37
N VAL A 23 1.58 15.72 -10.13
CA VAL A 23 0.61 14.65 -9.80
C VAL A 23 -0.83 15.08 -10.09
N GLY A 24 -1.24 16.27 -9.65
CA GLY A 24 -2.61 16.76 -9.85
C GLY A 24 -3.04 16.80 -11.33
N PRO A 25 -2.28 17.47 -12.21
CA PRO A 25 -2.55 17.48 -13.64
C PRO A 25 -2.55 16.08 -14.29
N TRP A 26 -1.65 15.18 -13.86
CA TRP A 26 -1.62 13.80 -14.35
C TRP A 26 -2.86 13.00 -13.90
N LEU A 27 -3.28 13.15 -12.65
CA LEU A 27 -4.51 12.56 -12.15
C LEU A 27 -5.70 13.02 -13.00
N GLN A 28 -5.85 14.34 -13.17
CA GLN A 28 -7.01 14.91 -13.83
C GLN A 28 -7.13 14.56 -15.32
N ARG A 29 -6.02 14.60 -16.05
CA ARG A 29 -6.02 14.42 -17.51
C ARG A 29 -5.77 12.99 -17.95
N VAL A 30 -5.06 12.21 -17.12
CA VAL A 30 -4.64 10.86 -17.48
C VAL A 30 -5.33 9.86 -16.58
N ALA A 31 -5.02 9.79 -15.28
CA ALA A 31 -5.48 8.70 -14.41
C ALA A 31 -7.01 8.61 -14.29
N HIS A 32 -7.67 9.74 -14.03
CA HIS A 32 -9.12 9.84 -13.89
C HIS A 32 -9.89 9.54 -15.18
N GLN A 33 -9.25 9.74 -16.34
CA GLN A 33 -9.90 9.66 -17.66
C GLN A 33 -9.74 8.30 -18.35
N ARG A 34 -8.83 7.43 -17.87
CA ARG A 34 -8.58 6.11 -18.50
C ARG A 34 -9.81 5.23 -18.35
N ILE A 35 -9.99 4.29 -19.27
CA ILE A 35 -10.86 3.14 -19.02
C ILE A 35 -10.08 2.13 -18.19
N HIS A 36 -10.60 1.80 -17.01
CA HIS A 36 -9.93 0.87 -16.11
C HIS A 36 -10.17 -0.58 -16.55
N GLY A 37 -9.12 -1.41 -16.57
CA GLY A 37 -9.16 -2.74 -17.20
C GLY A 37 -10.14 -3.73 -16.56
N THR A 38 -10.40 -3.62 -15.26
CA THR A 38 -11.32 -4.51 -14.53
C THR A 38 -12.75 -4.01 -14.48
N THR A 39 -12.94 -2.69 -14.37
CA THR A 39 -14.27 -2.09 -14.19
C THR A 39 -14.88 -1.63 -15.50
N LEU A 40 -14.07 -1.53 -16.55
CA LEU A 40 -14.43 -1.04 -17.89
C LEU A 40 -15.08 0.35 -17.90
N GLU A 41 -14.92 1.10 -16.80
CA GLU A 41 -15.43 2.45 -16.61
C GLU A 41 -14.28 3.42 -16.37
N LYS A 42 -14.56 4.72 -16.54
CA LYS A 42 -13.63 5.77 -16.10
C LYS A 42 -13.63 5.87 -14.57
N PRO A 43 -12.47 5.86 -13.91
CA PRO A 43 -12.38 5.98 -12.45
C PRO A 43 -13.10 7.20 -11.88
N ALA A 44 -13.02 8.37 -12.53
CA ALA A 44 -13.71 9.57 -12.02
C ALA A 44 -15.24 9.45 -12.06
N ASP A 45 -15.79 8.91 -13.15
CA ASP A 45 -17.24 8.74 -13.30
C ASP A 45 -17.76 7.69 -12.33
N ARG A 46 -16.98 6.62 -12.12
CA ARG A 46 -17.31 5.56 -11.16
C ARG A 46 -17.26 6.06 -9.72
N LEU A 47 -16.21 6.80 -9.36
CA LEU A 47 -16.06 7.37 -8.00
C LEU A 47 -17.25 8.28 -7.64
N ALA A 48 -17.78 9.06 -8.58
CA ALA A 48 -18.97 9.88 -8.35
C ALA A 48 -20.23 9.08 -7.96
N LYS A 49 -20.31 7.81 -8.37
CA LYS A 49 -21.36 6.88 -7.96
C LYS A 49 -21.02 6.24 -6.60
N GLU A 50 -19.79 5.76 -6.44
CA GLU A 50 -19.33 5.02 -5.27
C GLU A 50 -19.31 5.87 -3.99
N VAL A 51 -18.95 7.16 -4.09
CA VAL A 51 -18.87 8.09 -2.94
C VAL A 51 -20.16 8.11 -2.11
N LYS A 52 -21.32 7.90 -2.72
CA LYS A 52 -22.61 7.87 -2.03
C LYS A 52 -22.75 6.69 -1.05
N SER A 53 -21.92 5.66 -1.21
CA SER A 53 -21.89 4.45 -0.39
C SER A 53 -20.66 4.36 0.53
N LEU A 54 -19.72 5.30 0.41
CA LEU A 54 -18.52 5.33 1.24
C LEU A 54 -18.83 5.93 2.62
N LEU A 55 -18.13 5.43 3.63
CA LEU A 55 -18.13 6.04 4.96
C LEU A 55 -17.50 7.44 4.89
N PRO A 56 -17.90 8.37 5.79
CA PRO A 56 -17.23 9.66 5.91
C PRO A 56 -15.74 9.46 6.17
N LEU A 57 -14.93 10.43 5.72
CA LEU A 57 -13.52 10.45 6.09
C LEU A 57 -13.41 10.39 7.62
N PRO A 58 -12.43 9.65 8.18
CA PRO A 58 -12.19 9.65 9.60
C PRO A 58 -12.11 11.08 10.10
N ALA A 59 -12.77 11.35 11.23
CA ALA A 59 -12.64 12.64 11.88
C ALA A 59 -11.15 12.94 12.02
N ARG A 60 -10.68 14.03 11.40
CA ARG A 60 -9.32 14.50 11.64
C ARG A 60 -9.28 14.91 13.10
N VAL A 61 -8.79 14.01 13.93
CA VAL A 61 -8.35 14.37 15.26
C VAL A 61 -7.11 15.21 15.03
N CYS A 62 -7.29 16.53 14.95
CA CYS A 62 -6.21 17.50 15.09
C CYS A 62 -5.72 17.45 16.54
N GLN A 63 -5.25 16.29 16.99
CA GLN A 63 -4.30 16.25 18.07
C GLN A 63 -3.05 16.87 17.48
N SER A 64 -2.62 18.01 18.03
CA SER A 64 -1.22 18.39 17.92
C SER A 64 -0.45 17.20 18.48
N ILE A 65 0.07 16.33 17.60
CA ILE A 65 0.96 15.27 18.03
C ILE A 65 2.25 16.04 18.37
N PRO A 66 2.63 16.20 19.65
CA PRO A 66 3.99 16.64 19.93
C PRO A 66 4.90 15.65 19.20
N GLN A 67 5.80 16.16 18.37
CA GLN A 67 6.76 15.36 17.62
C GLN A 67 7.77 14.72 18.58
N THR A 68 7.32 13.80 19.43
CA THR A 68 8.16 13.04 20.37
C THR A 68 7.55 11.68 20.66
N ASN A 69 6.99 10.99 19.68
CA ASN A 69 6.76 9.56 19.82
C ASN A 69 7.61 8.84 18.77
N THR A 70 8.88 8.63 19.12
CA THR A 70 9.63 7.48 18.60
C THR A 70 8.74 6.27 18.87
N LEU A 71 8.15 5.70 17.83
CA LEU A 71 7.35 4.49 17.98
C LEU A 71 8.30 3.43 18.57
N ASN A 72 8.10 3.08 19.85
CA ASN A 72 8.78 1.95 20.47
C ASN A 72 8.16 0.67 19.90
N ILE A 73 8.41 0.42 18.63
CA ILE A 73 8.05 -0.82 17.97
C ILE A 73 9.06 -1.84 18.50
N PRO A 74 8.65 -2.87 19.26
CA PRO A 74 9.55 -3.95 19.56
C PRO A 74 10.06 -4.49 18.23
N ILE A 75 11.38 -4.44 18.03
CA ILE A 75 12.02 -5.03 16.86
C ILE A 75 11.69 -6.52 16.92
N VAL A 76 10.70 -6.94 16.15
CA VAL A 76 10.40 -8.35 15.94
C VAL A 76 11.60 -8.89 15.17
N PRO A 77 12.27 -9.94 15.66
CA PRO A 77 13.38 -10.53 14.92
C PRO A 77 12.88 -10.96 13.52
N PRO A 78 13.75 -10.99 12.49
CA PRO A 78 13.38 -11.40 11.15
C PRO A 78 12.55 -12.69 11.18
N LEU A 79 11.51 -12.81 10.35
CA LEU A 79 10.59 -13.96 10.33
C LEU A 79 11.32 -15.31 10.32
N GLU A 80 12.48 -15.37 9.68
CA GLU A 80 13.37 -16.53 9.59
C GLU A 80 13.92 -17.01 10.95
N SER A 81 13.87 -16.15 11.98
CA SER A 81 14.30 -16.43 13.36
C SER A 81 13.19 -17.08 14.18
N VAL A 82 11.96 -17.08 13.68
CA VAL A 82 10.79 -17.63 14.37
C VAL A 82 10.41 -18.92 13.66
N SER A 83 10.67 -20.06 14.31
CA SER A 83 10.15 -21.34 13.83
C SER A 83 8.63 -21.34 13.96
N LEU A 84 7.94 -21.15 12.84
CA LEU A 84 6.48 -21.31 12.75
C LEU A 84 6.06 -22.78 12.66
N GLN A 85 7.02 -23.70 12.53
CA GLN A 85 6.76 -25.13 12.43
C GLN A 85 6.80 -25.77 13.83
N HIS A 86 5.80 -26.61 14.11
CA HIS A 86 5.82 -27.49 15.27
C HIS A 86 6.82 -28.65 15.07
N SER A 87 7.27 -29.27 16.17
CA SER A 87 8.10 -30.48 16.09
C SER A 87 7.34 -31.62 15.42
N ILE A 88 8.07 -32.51 14.74
CA ILE A 88 7.49 -33.65 13.99
C ILE A 88 6.54 -34.50 14.85
N SER A 89 6.86 -34.66 16.14
CA SER A 89 6.06 -35.38 17.13
C SER A 89 4.64 -34.84 17.32
N VAL A 90 4.43 -33.53 17.11
CA VAL A 90 3.10 -32.90 17.19
C VAL A 90 2.23 -33.37 16.03
N TYR A 91 2.82 -33.50 14.83
CA TYR A 91 2.11 -34.02 13.67
C TYR A 91 1.85 -35.53 13.81
N GLU A 92 2.81 -36.30 14.32
CA GLU A 92 2.62 -37.73 14.59
C GLU A 92 1.48 -37.97 15.59
N ALA A 93 1.37 -37.15 16.64
CA ALA A 93 0.27 -37.25 17.59
C ALA A 93 -1.09 -36.89 16.98
N LEU A 94 -1.14 -35.90 16.07
CA LEU A 94 -2.37 -35.48 15.40
C LEU A 94 -2.83 -36.42 14.29
N LEU A 95 -1.89 -37.02 13.56
CA LEU A 95 -2.17 -37.99 12.49
C LEU A 95 -2.35 -39.41 13.03
N GLY A 96 -2.27 -39.62 14.34
CA GLY A 96 -2.48 -40.91 14.99
C GLY A 96 -1.36 -41.89 14.67
N GLY A 97 -0.14 -41.57 15.14
CA GLY A 97 1.08 -42.35 14.90
C GLY A 97 0.93 -43.85 15.16
N GLU A 98 0.58 -44.60 14.13
CA GLU A 98 0.86 -46.02 14.05
C GLU A 98 2.33 -46.17 13.66
N HIS A 99 3.19 -46.27 14.68
CA HIS A 99 4.49 -46.88 14.50
C HIS A 99 4.27 -48.36 14.14
N VAL A 100 4.24 -48.68 12.84
CA VAL A 100 4.43 -50.05 12.38
C VAL A 100 5.89 -50.41 12.66
N ILE A 101 6.10 -51.16 13.74
CA ILE A 101 7.37 -51.82 14.04
C ILE A 101 7.48 -53.00 13.06
N ALA A 102 8.53 -53.00 12.23
CA ALA A 102 9.03 -54.18 11.53
C ALA A 102 10.30 -54.68 12.23
#